data_AF-A0AAD9YIQ0-F1
#
_entry.id   AF-A0AAD9YIQ0-F1
#
_cell.length_a   1.000
_cell.length_b   1.000
_cell.length_c   1.000
_cell.angle_alpha   90.00
_cell.angle_beta   90.00
_cell.angle_gamma   90.00
#
_symmetry.space_group_name_H-M   'P 1'
#
loop_
_entity.id
_entity.type
_entity.pdbx_description
1 polymer ?
#
loop_
_entity_poly.entity_id
_entity_poly.type
_entity_poly.pdbx_seq_one_letter_code
_entity_poly.pdbx_strand_id
1 'polypeptide(L)'
;MKYQVLLLAVSAANMALAKPVKPCSARSRSTKIITYTQTGTGVPVQPTPVVLPSPIETTAESSAPATTPEASQAPVEAAASSVQSTSAAAASTPVASTTPIRAESTPGESTFYGGNTSGGMCSFSTYTIPSGLYGTAFSGSAGDSAAKCGACVKVTGPNGVITAMIVDQCPECSAGQLDLFQDAFAKIGDISAGKIATSYEFVECGITSAIKLHNKSGTSSHWFSMQVLNHNEPVAKLEVSTDGGSTWQATTRQEYNFFENSSGFGTETVDVKVTSESGSSVTVKDVSVAADSEATASGNF
;
A
#
# COMPACT_ATOMS: atom_id res chain seq x y z
N MET A 1 -36.59 -57.01 9.07
CA MET A 1 -36.10 -55.66 8.73
C MET A 1 -36.70 -54.72 9.77
N LYS A 2 -35.89 -54.31 10.74
CA LYS A 2 -36.32 -53.69 12.00
C LYS A 2 -36.27 -52.16 11.88
N TYR A 3 -37.44 -51.55 12.07
CA TYR A 3 -37.72 -50.24 12.69
C TYR A 3 -36.82 -49.06 12.31
N GLN A 4 -37.26 -48.31 11.29
CA GLN A 4 -37.22 -46.85 11.29
C GLN A 4 -38.17 -46.31 12.38
N VAL A 5 -37.97 -45.04 12.77
CA VAL A 5 -38.65 -44.26 13.82
C VAL A 5 -37.90 -44.25 15.15
N LEU A 6 -36.87 -43.40 15.25
CA LEU A 6 -36.67 -42.45 16.35
C LEU A 6 -35.40 -41.63 16.08
N LEU A 7 -35.53 -40.31 15.88
CA LEU A 7 -34.59 -39.25 16.33
C LEU A 7 -34.95 -37.91 15.67
N LEU A 8 -36.09 -37.37 16.11
CA LEU A 8 -36.40 -35.94 16.10
C LEU A 8 -36.68 -35.58 17.55
N ALA A 9 -35.69 -35.02 18.24
CA ALA A 9 -35.80 -34.15 19.43
C ALA A 9 -34.45 -34.11 20.18
N VAL A 10 -33.64 -33.08 19.94
CA VAL A 10 -33.00 -32.32 21.03
C VAL A 10 -32.85 -30.88 20.52
N SER A 11 -33.91 -30.08 20.70
CA SER A 11 -33.82 -28.63 20.72
C SER A 11 -34.07 -28.16 22.14
N ALA A 12 -33.37 -27.11 22.54
CA ALA A 12 -33.53 -26.31 23.75
C ALA A 12 -33.13 -26.96 25.10
N ALA A 13 -31.85 -26.83 25.46
CA ALA A 13 -31.43 -26.55 26.84
C ALA A 13 -29.97 -26.09 26.85
N ASN A 14 -29.71 -24.79 26.70
CA ASN A 14 -28.55 -24.09 27.26
C ASN A 14 -28.73 -22.57 27.12
N MET A 15 -29.77 -22.06 27.78
CA MET A 15 -29.84 -20.65 28.18
C MET A 15 -30.08 -20.64 29.68
N ALA A 16 -29.00 -20.42 30.44
CA ALA A 16 -28.99 -19.74 31.74
C ALA A 16 -27.71 -20.14 32.48
N LEU A 17 -26.74 -19.21 32.54
CA LEU A 17 -25.87 -18.94 33.70
C LEU A 17 -24.91 -17.79 33.34
N ALA A 18 -25.44 -16.67 32.85
CA ALA A 18 -24.73 -15.40 32.89
C ALA A 18 -25.00 -14.75 34.26
N LYS A 19 -23.97 -14.68 35.10
CA LYS A 19 -24.02 -13.94 36.36
C LYS A 19 -24.21 -12.45 36.06
N PRO A 20 -25.00 -11.70 36.84
CA PRO A 20 -25.20 -10.27 36.62
C PRO A 20 -23.87 -9.53 36.84
N VAL A 21 -23.37 -8.88 35.79
CA VAL A 21 -22.25 -7.94 35.88
C VAL A 21 -22.78 -6.67 36.52
N LYS A 22 -22.29 -6.35 37.73
CA LYS A 22 -22.56 -5.06 38.39
C LYS A 22 -22.04 -3.93 37.49
N PRO A 23 -22.85 -2.90 37.17
CA PRO A 23 -22.35 -1.73 36.47
C PRO A 23 -21.31 -1.03 37.36
N CYS A 24 -20.09 -0.90 36.84
CA CYS A 24 -19.05 -0.12 37.49
C CYS A 24 -19.42 1.36 37.38
N SER A 25 -19.54 2.05 38.52
CA SER A 25 -19.84 3.48 38.57
C SER A 25 -18.73 4.27 37.88
N ALA A 26 -19.10 5.05 36.86
CA ALA A 26 -18.18 5.94 36.15
C ALA A 26 -17.65 6.99 37.13
N ARG A 27 -16.37 6.86 37.50
CA ARG A 27 -15.69 7.86 38.33
C ARG A 27 -15.39 9.09 37.45
N SER A 28 -16.09 10.19 37.71
CA SER A 28 -15.84 11.50 37.10
C SER A 28 -14.36 11.87 37.26
N ARG A 29 -13.62 11.91 36.14
CA ARG A 29 -12.26 12.44 36.12
C ARG A 29 -12.36 13.95 36.03
N SER A 30 -11.97 14.62 37.12
CA SER A 30 -11.79 16.07 37.18
C SER A 30 -10.61 16.46 36.30
N THR A 31 -10.87 17.03 35.12
CA THR A 31 -9.85 17.64 34.27
C THR A 31 -9.39 18.95 34.90
N LYS A 32 -8.18 18.98 35.49
CA LYS A 32 -7.50 20.24 35.82
C LYS A 32 -6.99 20.84 34.52
N ILE A 33 -7.64 21.90 34.06
CA ILE A 33 -7.11 22.77 33.00
C ILE A 33 -5.98 23.58 33.62
N ILE A 34 -4.74 23.31 33.23
CA ILE A 34 -3.59 24.15 33.57
C ILE A 34 -3.50 25.22 32.49
N THR A 35 -3.96 26.43 32.82
CA THR A 35 -3.76 27.63 31.99
C THR A 35 -2.33 28.11 32.19
N TYR A 36 -1.49 27.97 31.17
CA TYR A 36 -0.16 28.60 31.16
C TYR A 36 -0.30 30.04 30.68
N THR A 37 -0.13 31.00 31.59
CA THR A 37 0.03 32.41 31.24
C THR A 37 1.48 32.62 30.81
N GLN A 38 1.73 32.75 29.50
CA GLN A 38 3.02 33.23 29.01
C GLN A 38 3.11 34.75 29.24
N THR A 39 3.90 35.15 30.22
CA THR A 39 4.46 36.51 30.29
C THR A 39 5.79 36.52 29.54
N GLY A 40 5.73 36.82 28.24
CA GLY A 40 6.90 37.03 27.40
C GLY A 40 6.95 38.47 26.91
N THR A 41 7.69 39.32 27.62
CA THR A 41 8.16 40.61 27.09
C THR A 41 9.33 40.34 26.14
N GLY A 42 9.02 40.03 24.90
CA GLY A 42 9.99 39.86 23.82
C GLY A 42 9.51 40.60 22.59
N VAL A 43 10.21 41.67 22.24
CA VAL A 43 9.97 42.45 21.02
C VAL A 43 10.32 41.57 19.82
N PRO A 44 9.42 41.34 18.85
CA PRO A 44 9.74 40.54 17.67
C PRO A 44 10.73 41.32 16.80
N VAL A 45 11.97 40.83 16.73
CA VAL A 45 12.96 41.27 15.74
C VAL A 45 12.61 40.62 14.42
N GLN A 46 12.08 41.43 13.50
CA GLN A 46 11.72 41.02 12.15
C GLN A 46 13.01 40.75 11.34
N PRO A 47 13.22 39.54 10.79
CA PRO A 47 14.36 39.30 9.91
C PRO A 47 14.19 40.11 8.62
N THR A 48 15.29 40.75 8.19
CA THR A 48 15.40 41.49 6.93
C THR A 48 15.13 40.57 5.73
N PRO A 49 14.38 41.03 4.71
CA PRO A 49 14.10 40.23 3.52
C PRO A 49 15.38 40.00 2.71
N VAL A 50 15.66 38.73 2.42
CA VAL A 50 16.72 38.31 1.50
C VAL A 50 16.26 38.62 0.07
N VAL A 51 16.99 39.51 -0.60
CA VAL A 51 16.79 39.84 -2.01
C VAL A 51 17.31 38.68 -2.87
N LEU A 52 16.42 37.97 -3.56
CA LEU A 52 16.79 37.03 -4.62
C LEU A 52 17.19 37.82 -5.88
N PRO A 53 18.32 37.50 -6.54
CA PRO A 53 18.62 38.03 -7.87
C PRO A 53 17.71 37.39 -8.93
N SER A 54 17.24 38.23 -9.86
CA SER A 54 16.36 37.86 -10.99
C SER A 54 17.02 36.86 -11.97
N PRO A 55 16.24 36.01 -12.66
CA PRO A 55 16.74 35.18 -13.74
C PRO A 55 17.11 36.04 -14.95
N ILE A 56 18.25 35.73 -15.57
CA ILE A 56 18.71 36.33 -16.82
C ILE A 56 17.93 35.66 -17.97
N GLU A 57 17.03 36.40 -18.60
CA GLU A 57 16.41 36.00 -19.87
C GLU A 57 17.48 36.02 -20.99
N THR A 58 17.70 34.86 -21.62
CA THR A 58 18.45 34.76 -22.87
C THR A 58 17.45 34.74 -24.02
N THR A 59 17.29 35.88 -24.66
CA THR A 59 16.64 36.05 -25.96
C THR A 59 17.54 35.47 -27.06
N ALA A 60 17.03 34.48 -27.78
CA ALA A 60 17.59 34.04 -29.06
C ALA A 60 16.67 34.51 -30.18
N GLU A 61 17.08 35.61 -30.81
CA GLU A 61 16.53 36.18 -32.04
C GLU A 61 17.27 35.56 -33.24
N SER A 62 16.56 34.90 -34.16
CA SER A 62 17.09 34.73 -35.53
C SER A 62 16.01 34.33 -36.55
N SER A 63 15.48 35.37 -37.20
CA SER A 63 15.45 35.55 -38.67
C SER A 63 14.85 34.46 -39.56
N ALA A 64 13.63 34.71 -40.02
CA ALA A 64 13.12 34.25 -41.32
C ALA A 64 13.82 34.99 -42.49
N PRO A 65 13.78 34.44 -43.72
CA PRO A 65 12.92 35.10 -44.70
C PRO A 65 12.16 34.15 -45.62
N ALA A 66 11.03 34.67 -46.11
CA ALA A 66 10.16 34.07 -47.12
C ALA A 66 10.77 34.10 -48.52
N THR A 67 10.40 33.13 -49.38
CA THR A 67 9.88 33.37 -50.74
C THR A 67 9.50 32.07 -51.45
N THR A 68 8.25 32.03 -51.93
CA THR A 68 7.70 31.14 -52.98
C THR A 68 8.25 31.57 -54.35
N PRO A 69 8.36 30.66 -55.35
CA PRO A 69 7.28 30.61 -56.35
C PRO A 69 6.91 29.20 -56.85
N GLU A 70 5.88 29.23 -57.68
CA GLU A 70 4.89 28.24 -58.07
C GLU A 70 5.19 27.49 -59.39
N ALA A 71 4.56 26.31 -59.53
CA ALA A 71 4.21 25.51 -60.72
C ALA A 71 5.33 24.88 -61.60
N SER A 72 5.27 23.58 -61.88
CA SER A 72 4.34 22.97 -62.86
C SER A 72 4.75 21.53 -63.28
N GLN A 73 3.74 20.65 -63.31
CA GLN A 73 3.55 19.42 -64.13
C GLN A 73 4.06 18.03 -63.67
N ALA A 74 3.13 17.10 -63.89
CA ALA A 74 2.98 15.69 -63.53
C ALA A 74 3.63 14.73 -64.57
N PRO A 75 3.20 13.46 -64.72
CA PRO A 75 2.98 12.37 -63.75
C PRO A 75 3.76 11.10 -64.16
N VAL A 76 4.15 10.27 -63.19
CA VAL A 76 4.46 8.83 -63.35
C VAL A 76 4.16 8.16 -62.02
N GLU A 77 3.78 6.90 -61.86
CA GLU A 77 3.23 5.82 -62.67
C GLU A 77 2.93 4.73 -61.60
N ALA A 78 1.95 3.87 -61.85
CA ALA A 78 1.48 2.90 -60.89
C ALA A 78 2.58 1.94 -60.37
N ALA A 79 2.58 1.70 -59.06
CA ALA A 79 3.08 0.45 -58.50
C ALA A 79 2.24 0.07 -57.30
N ALA A 80 1.21 -0.74 -57.55
CA ALA A 80 0.64 -1.61 -56.54
C ALA A 80 1.73 -2.59 -56.10
N SER A 81 2.11 -2.55 -54.83
CA SER A 81 2.82 -3.67 -54.21
C SER A 81 2.35 -3.83 -52.78
N SER A 82 1.67 -4.95 -52.59
CA SER A 82 1.15 -5.49 -51.35
C SER A 82 2.25 -5.62 -50.29
N VAL A 83 2.17 -4.81 -49.22
CA VAL A 83 2.90 -5.09 -47.99
C VAL A 83 2.03 -5.93 -47.07
N GLN A 84 2.47 -7.18 -46.92
CA GLN A 84 1.97 -8.19 -46.00
C GLN A 84 1.73 -7.61 -44.62
N SER A 85 0.53 -7.85 -44.10
CA SER A 85 0.20 -7.72 -42.69
C SER A 85 1.11 -8.61 -41.86
N THR A 86 2.16 -8.04 -41.27
CA THR A 86 2.85 -8.65 -40.15
C THR A 86 1.88 -8.67 -38.98
N SER A 87 1.41 -9.88 -38.67
CA SER A 87 0.63 -10.18 -37.48
C SER A 87 1.37 -9.61 -36.27
N ALA A 88 0.78 -8.59 -35.64
CA ALA A 88 1.26 -8.02 -34.40
C ALA A 88 1.31 -9.13 -33.36
N ALA A 89 2.53 -9.47 -32.93
CA ALA A 89 2.77 -10.32 -31.78
C ALA A 89 1.94 -9.77 -30.62
N ALA A 90 1.07 -10.62 -30.07
CA ALA A 90 0.28 -10.31 -28.90
C ALA A 90 1.22 -9.80 -27.81
N ALA A 91 1.09 -8.52 -27.47
CA ALA A 91 1.70 -7.97 -26.28
C ALA A 91 1.17 -8.78 -25.09
N SER A 92 2.05 -9.56 -24.48
CA SER A 92 1.77 -10.25 -23.23
C SER A 92 1.45 -9.20 -22.17
N THR A 93 0.16 -9.00 -21.92
CA THR A 93 -0.32 -8.30 -20.74
C THR A 93 0.32 -8.95 -19.52
N PRO A 94 0.94 -8.18 -18.59
CA PRO A 94 1.39 -8.74 -17.34
C PRO A 94 0.18 -9.38 -16.66
N VAL A 95 0.36 -10.61 -16.17
CA VAL A 95 -0.70 -11.38 -15.51
C VAL A 95 -1.05 -10.63 -14.22
N ALA A 96 -2.05 -9.77 -14.31
CA ALA A 96 -2.68 -9.15 -13.15
C ALA A 96 -3.39 -10.25 -12.37
N SER A 97 -3.06 -10.38 -11.09
CA SER A 97 -3.72 -11.31 -10.20
C SER A 97 -5.22 -11.08 -10.16
N THR A 98 -5.95 -12.16 -10.36
CA THR A 98 -7.41 -12.13 -10.46
C THR A 98 -8.07 -12.79 -9.26
N THR A 99 -7.31 -13.37 -8.32
CA THR A 99 -7.85 -14.03 -7.13
C THR A 99 -8.37 -12.96 -6.15
N PRO A 100 -9.69 -12.87 -5.94
CA PRO A 100 -10.24 -11.92 -4.97
C PRO A 100 -9.98 -12.42 -3.55
N ILE A 101 -9.44 -11.56 -2.69
CA ILE A 101 -9.35 -11.81 -1.25
C ILE A 101 -10.72 -11.58 -0.60
N ARG A 102 -11.48 -10.62 -1.15
CA ARG A 102 -12.86 -10.34 -0.78
C ARG A 102 -13.66 -10.03 -2.04
N ALA A 103 -14.78 -10.71 -2.24
CA ALA A 103 -15.62 -10.56 -3.44
C ALA A 103 -16.43 -9.25 -3.48
N GLU A 104 -16.14 -8.28 -2.63
CA GLU A 104 -16.86 -7.01 -2.58
C GLU A 104 -16.09 -5.94 -3.34
N SER A 105 -16.74 -5.37 -4.36
CA SER A 105 -16.26 -4.21 -5.09
C SER A 105 -16.69 -2.93 -4.38
N THR A 106 -15.72 -2.05 -4.11
CA THR A 106 -15.95 -0.74 -3.51
C THR A 106 -16.02 0.31 -4.62
N PRO A 107 -17.16 0.96 -4.87
CA PRO A 107 -17.24 2.08 -5.80
C PRO A 107 -16.58 3.32 -5.19
N GLY A 108 -16.03 4.17 -6.05
CA GLY A 108 -15.42 5.42 -5.63
C GLY A 108 -14.95 6.27 -6.80
N GLU A 109 -13.90 7.04 -6.56
CA GLU A 109 -13.24 7.86 -7.57
C GLU A 109 -11.74 7.64 -7.46
N SER A 110 -11.01 7.96 -8.51
CA SER A 110 -9.56 8.03 -8.44
C SER A 110 -9.05 9.36 -8.93
N THR A 111 -8.02 9.86 -8.26
CA THR A 111 -7.15 10.97 -8.69
C THR A 111 -5.75 10.41 -8.91
N PHE A 112 -4.77 11.28 -9.18
CA PHE A 112 -3.38 10.86 -9.26
C PHE A 112 -2.41 11.87 -8.66
N TYR A 113 -1.23 11.36 -8.30
CA TYR A 113 -0.08 12.13 -7.86
C TYR A 113 1.22 11.60 -8.45
N GLY A 114 2.33 12.29 -8.19
CA GLY A 114 3.64 11.93 -8.74
C GLY A 114 4.10 10.51 -8.40
N GLY A 115 3.76 10.01 -7.21
CA GLY A 115 4.05 8.63 -6.78
C GLY A 115 5.53 8.31 -6.56
N ASN A 116 5.88 7.72 -5.42
CA ASN A 116 7.15 7.02 -5.21
C ASN A 116 7.06 6.13 -3.97
N THR A 117 7.97 5.16 -3.82
CA THR A 117 8.08 4.32 -2.62
C THR A 117 9.07 4.86 -1.60
N SER A 118 9.90 5.85 -1.96
CA SER A 118 10.90 6.47 -1.07
C SER A 118 10.28 7.27 0.08
N GLY A 119 9.01 7.66 -0.05
CA GLY A 119 8.21 8.28 1.00
C GLY A 119 6.89 7.56 1.23
N GLY A 120 6.01 8.24 1.96
CA GLY A 120 4.67 7.74 2.27
C GLY A 120 4.60 6.99 3.60
N MET A 121 3.37 6.88 4.08
CA MET A 121 3.02 6.29 5.38
C MET A 121 3.52 4.84 5.49
N CYS A 122 3.46 4.04 4.42
CA CYS A 122 3.86 2.63 4.47
C CYS A 122 5.37 2.37 4.58
N SER A 123 6.22 3.41 4.49
CA SER A 123 7.68 3.31 4.65
C SER A 123 8.37 2.28 3.74
N PHE A 124 8.01 2.27 2.46
CA PHE A 124 8.57 1.34 1.47
C PHE A 124 9.88 1.84 0.83
N SER A 125 10.69 2.58 1.57
CA SER A 125 11.85 3.30 1.00
C SER A 125 12.95 2.40 0.42
N THR A 126 13.03 1.16 0.88
CA THR A 126 13.94 0.13 0.35
C THR A 126 13.27 -0.80 -0.66
N TYR A 127 11.99 -0.58 -0.95
CA TYR A 127 11.16 -1.47 -1.75
C TYR A 127 10.89 -0.92 -3.15
N THR A 128 10.98 -1.81 -4.14
CA THR A 128 10.59 -1.54 -5.52
C THR A 128 9.34 -2.35 -5.84
N ILE A 129 8.29 -1.67 -6.31
CA ILE A 129 7.05 -2.34 -6.73
C ILE A 129 7.38 -3.30 -7.88
N PRO A 130 7.02 -4.59 -7.79
CA PRO A 130 7.26 -5.57 -8.86
C PRO A 130 6.63 -5.15 -10.19
N SER A 131 7.26 -5.55 -11.29
CA SER A 131 6.73 -5.26 -12.63
C SER A 131 5.32 -5.81 -12.80
N GLY A 132 4.46 -5.01 -13.44
CA GLY A 132 3.04 -5.35 -13.63
C GLY A 132 2.12 -4.89 -12.49
N LEU A 133 2.67 -4.41 -11.38
CA LEU A 133 1.94 -3.71 -10.33
C LEU A 133 2.21 -2.21 -10.38
N TYR A 134 1.19 -1.43 -9.99
CA TYR A 134 1.28 0.01 -9.84
C TYR A 134 1.25 0.42 -8.37
N GLY A 135 1.50 1.70 -8.06
CA GLY A 135 1.34 2.26 -6.71
C GLY A 135 0.07 3.08 -6.55
N THR A 136 -0.47 3.12 -5.33
CA THR A 136 -1.56 4.03 -4.94
C THR A 136 -1.45 4.44 -3.47
N ALA A 137 -1.91 5.65 -3.16
CA ALA A 137 -2.31 6.01 -1.81
C ALA A 137 -3.77 5.60 -1.57
N PHE A 138 -4.09 5.19 -0.35
CA PHE A 138 -5.39 4.66 0.03
C PHE A 138 -6.16 5.61 0.95
N SER A 139 -7.47 5.75 0.74
CA SER A 139 -8.39 6.56 1.58
C SER A 139 -8.66 6.00 2.98
N GLY A 140 -7.93 4.95 3.39
CA GLY A 140 -8.07 4.31 4.69
C GLY A 140 -7.87 5.31 5.84
N SER A 141 -8.53 5.01 6.96
CA SER A 141 -8.48 5.90 8.12
C SER A 141 -7.09 5.84 8.76
N ALA A 142 -6.65 6.96 9.35
CA ALA A 142 -5.41 6.99 10.14
C ALA A 142 -5.41 5.97 11.29
N GLY A 143 -6.59 5.50 11.72
CA GLY A 143 -6.74 4.50 12.78
C GLY A 143 -6.49 3.05 12.36
N ASP A 144 -6.26 2.76 11.08
CA ASP A 144 -6.04 1.38 10.60
C ASP A 144 -4.59 0.91 10.82
N SER A 145 -3.72 1.72 11.45
CA SER A 145 -2.34 1.38 11.80
C SER A 145 -1.56 0.73 10.64
N ALA A 146 -1.64 1.28 9.43
CA ALA A 146 -1.01 0.69 8.24
C ALA A 146 -1.47 -0.75 7.88
N ALA A 147 -2.67 -1.17 8.31
CA ALA A 147 -3.19 -2.52 8.05
C ALA A 147 -3.20 -2.90 6.56
N LYS A 148 -3.43 -1.92 5.68
CA LYS A 148 -3.54 -2.11 4.23
C LYS A 148 -2.25 -1.84 3.46
N CYS A 149 -1.16 -1.45 4.12
CA CYS A 149 0.12 -1.30 3.45
C CYS A 149 0.57 -2.62 2.81
N GLY A 150 0.99 -2.55 1.54
CA GLY A 150 1.39 -3.70 0.74
C GLY A 150 0.24 -4.55 0.19
N ALA A 151 -1.02 -4.28 0.58
CA ALA A 151 -2.17 -4.95 -0.02
C ALA A 151 -2.39 -4.48 -1.47
N CYS A 152 -2.92 -5.36 -2.31
CA CYS A 152 -3.21 -5.03 -3.70
C CYS A 152 -4.71 -4.89 -3.97
N VAL A 153 -5.03 -3.94 -4.85
CA VAL A 153 -6.38 -3.68 -5.32
C VAL A 153 -6.44 -3.75 -6.84
N LYS A 154 -7.44 -4.47 -7.36
CA LYS A 154 -7.79 -4.46 -8.78
C LYS A 154 -8.70 -3.26 -9.02
N VAL A 155 -8.22 -2.26 -9.75
CA VAL A 155 -8.92 -0.99 -9.99
C VAL A 155 -9.50 -0.99 -11.39
N THR A 156 -10.81 -0.79 -11.49
CA THR A 156 -11.53 -0.65 -12.76
C THR A 156 -11.87 0.82 -12.98
N GLY A 157 -11.36 1.39 -14.06
CA GLY A 157 -11.69 2.75 -14.53
C GLY A 157 -12.30 2.74 -15.93
N PRO A 158 -12.61 3.93 -16.48
CA PRO A 158 -13.28 4.06 -17.78
C PRO A 158 -12.55 3.40 -18.96
N ASN A 159 -11.22 3.41 -18.94
CA ASN A 159 -10.40 2.96 -20.08
C ASN A 159 -9.72 1.60 -19.86
N GLY A 160 -9.86 1.00 -18.68
CA GLY A 160 -9.19 -0.27 -18.40
C GLY A 160 -9.19 -0.68 -16.94
N VAL A 161 -8.41 -1.72 -16.69
CA VAL A 161 -8.23 -2.33 -15.37
C VAL A 161 -6.75 -2.46 -15.07
N ILE A 162 -6.35 -2.13 -13.85
CA ILE A 162 -4.98 -2.31 -13.34
C ILE A 162 -5.01 -3.02 -11.99
N THR A 163 -3.85 -3.50 -11.55
CA THR A 163 -3.62 -3.87 -10.15
C THR A 163 -2.64 -2.89 -9.52
N ALA A 164 -3.01 -2.29 -8.40
CA ALA A 164 -2.20 -1.32 -7.68
C ALA A 164 -1.96 -1.80 -6.23
N MET A 165 -0.72 -1.67 -5.77
CA MET A 165 -0.32 -1.88 -4.38
C MET A 165 -0.54 -0.58 -3.59
N ILE A 166 -1.10 -0.73 -2.39
CA ILE A 166 -1.24 0.36 -1.44
C ILE A 166 0.13 0.63 -0.80
N VAL A 167 0.68 1.80 -1.09
CA VAL A 167 2.03 2.22 -0.67
C VAL A 167 2.03 3.50 0.16
N ASP A 168 0.89 4.15 0.27
CA ASP A 168 0.74 5.39 1.04
C ASP A 168 -0.69 5.56 1.56
N GLN A 169 -0.88 6.54 2.43
CA GLN A 169 -2.19 7.03 2.84
C GLN A 169 -2.54 8.31 2.10
N CYS A 170 -3.82 8.49 1.79
CA CYS A 170 -4.38 9.77 1.39
C CYS A 170 -5.39 10.24 2.45
N PRO A 171 -4.97 11.01 3.47
CA PRO A 171 -5.83 11.44 4.57
C PRO A 171 -6.99 12.34 4.15
N GLU A 172 -6.84 13.09 3.07
CA GLU A 172 -7.84 13.98 2.50
C GLU A 172 -8.82 13.27 1.56
N CYS A 173 -8.52 12.03 1.17
CA CYS A 173 -9.35 11.27 0.24
C CYS A 173 -10.66 10.84 0.92
N SER A 174 -11.75 10.89 0.15
CA SER A 174 -13.04 10.37 0.60
C SER A 174 -13.03 8.84 0.68
N ALA A 175 -13.91 8.24 1.49
CA ALA A 175 -14.02 6.79 1.56
C ALA A 175 -14.26 6.18 0.16
N GLY A 176 -13.46 5.17 -0.19
CA GLY A 176 -13.51 4.53 -1.51
C GLY A 176 -12.67 5.23 -2.59
N GLN A 177 -12.10 6.41 -2.30
CA GLN A 177 -11.19 7.08 -3.22
C GLN A 177 -9.79 6.44 -3.17
N LEU A 178 -9.14 6.40 -4.34
CA LEU A 178 -7.72 6.06 -4.48
C LEU A 178 -6.97 7.25 -5.09
N ASP A 179 -5.75 7.51 -4.64
CA ASP A 179 -4.85 8.46 -5.30
C ASP A 179 -3.72 7.70 -5.95
N LEU A 180 -3.91 7.41 -7.24
CA LEU A 180 -3.06 6.50 -8.01
C LEU A 180 -1.73 7.18 -8.34
N PHE A 181 -0.69 6.39 -8.57
CA PHE A 181 0.49 6.93 -9.26
C PHE A 181 0.08 7.39 -10.67
N GLN A 182 0.69 8.46 -11.16
CA GLN A 182 0.32 9.07 -12.45
C GLN A 182 0.40 8.08 -13.63
N ASP A 183 1.38 7.18 -13.62
CA ASP A 183 1.55 6.13 -14.64
C ASP A 183 0.41 5.10 -14.60
N ALA A 184 -0.10 4.80 -13.42
CA ALA A 184 -1.23 3.91 -13.17
C ALA A 184 -2.55 4.54 -13.64
N PHE A 185 -2.78 5.80 -13.27
CA PHE A 185 -3.98 6.54 -13.68
C PHE A 185 -4.10 6.62 -15.19
N ALA A 186 -2.99 6.90 -15.89
CA ALA A 186 -2.92 6.97 -17.34
C ALA A 186 -3.32 5.67 -18.06
N LYS A 187 -3.35 4.52 -17.36
CA LYS A 187 -3.84 3.24 -17.92
C LYS A 187 -5.35 3.10 -17.89
N ILE A 188 -6.03 3.79 -16.99
CA ILE A 188 -7.47 3.58 -16.74
C ILE A 188 -8.31 4.83 -16.95
N GLY A 189 -7.70 6.00 -17.18
CA GLY A 189 -8.40 7.24 -17.50
C GLY A 189 -7.54 8.26 -18.24
N ASP A 190 -8.18 9.35 -18.65
CA ASP A 190 -7.50 10.49 -19.27
C ASP A 190 -6.93 11.40 -18.19
N ILE A 191 -5.61 11.62 -18.21
CA ILE A 191 -4.90 12.49 -17.26
C ILE A 191 -5.52 13.90 -17.20
N SER A 192 -6.03 14.42 -18.33
CA SER A 192 -6.65 15.74 -18.38
C SER A 192 -7.97 15.84 -17.59
N ALA A 193 -8.64 14.71 -17.31
CA ALA A 193 -9.83 14.68 -16.48
C ALA A 193 -9.52 15.00 -15.01
N GLY A 194 -8.28 14.74 -14.54
CA GLY A 194 -7.82 14.96 -13.16
C GLY A 194 -8.43 14.02 -12.12
N LYS A 195 -9.65 13.53 -12.37
CA LYS A 195 -10.42 12.64 -11.52
C LYS A 195 -11.37 11.81 -12.39
N ILE A 196 -11.50 10.52 -12.08
CA ILE A 196 -12.35 9.59 -12.82
C ILE A 196 -13.16 8.73 -11.84
N ALA A 197 -14.36 8.31 -12.25
CA ALA A 197 -15.12 7.32 -11.51
C ALA A 197 -14.43 5.95 -11.61
N THR A 198 -14.27 5.27 -10.47
CA THR A 198 -13.62 3.96 -10.40
C THR A 198 -14.34 3.03 -9.45
N SER A 199 -13.94 1.76 -9.48
CA SER A 199 -14.23 0.80 -8.42
C SER A 199 -13.00 -0.06 -8.18
N TYR A 200 -12.87 -0.61 -6.98
CA TYR A 200 -11.78 -1.52 -6.68
C TYR A 200 -12.21 -2.73 -5.85
N GLU A 201 -11.45 -3.81 -5.97
CA GLU A 201 -11.58 -5.04 -5.19
C GLU A 201 -10.21 -5.39 -4.59
N PHE A 202 -10.18 -5.88 -3.34
CA PHE A 202 -8.94 -6.44 -2.79
C PHE A 202 -8.64 -7.79 -3.43
N VAL A 203 -7.44 -7.92 -3.98
CA VAL A 203 -6.95 -9.11 -4.70
C VAL A 203 -5.58 -9.51 -4.19
N GLU A 204 -5.18 -10.76 -4.43
CA GLU A 204 -3.79 -11.16 -4.26
C GLU A 204 -2.87 -10.30 -5.13
N CYS A 205 -1.66 -9.99 -4.68
CA CYS A 205 -0.73 -9.18 -5.48
C CYS A 205 -0.14 -9.92 -6.69
N GLY A 206 -0.07 -11.26 -6.68
CA GLY A 206 0.57 -12.03 -7.77
C GLY A 206 2.09 -12.03 -7.75
N ILE A 207 2.67 -11.66 -6.62
CA ILE A 207 4.10 -11.66 -6.41
C ILE A 207 4.54 -13.11 -6.27
N THR A 208 5.38 -13.55 -7.22
CA THR A 208 5.90 -14.92 -7.27
C THR A 208 7.15 -15.12 -6.42
N SER A 209 7.84 -14.02 -6.07
CA SER A 209 8.95 -14.06 -5.13
C SER A 209 8.45 -14.30 -3.70
N ALA A 210 9.30 -14.91 -2.88
CA ALA A 210 9.00 -15.11 -1.48
C ALA A 210 8.87 -13.80 -0.70
N ILE A 211 8.17 -13.89 0.43
CA ILE A 211 8.10 -12.81 1.42
C ILE A 211 9.51 -12.45 1.89
N LYS A 212 9.74 -11.15 2.04
CA LYS A 212 10.98 -10.62 2.61
C LYS A 212 10.68 -9.95 3.95
N LEU A 213 11.59 -10.14 4.89
CA LEU A 213 11.60 -9.50 6.19
C LEU A 213 12.75 -8.51 6.19
N HIS A 214 12.49 -7.25 6.52
CA HIS A 214 13.50 -6.20 6.57
C HIS A 214 13.50 -5.55 7.95
N ASN A 215 14.62 -5.66 8.68
CA ASN A 215 14.78 -4.99 9.95
C ASN A 215 14.99 -3.50 9.75
N LYS A 216 14.32 -2.68 10.56
CA LYS A 216 14.53 -1.24 10.53
C LYS A 216 15.93 -0.89 11.02
N SER A 217 16.49 0.21 10.52
CA SER A 217 17.66 0.80 11.14
C SER A 217 17.43 1.06 12.64
N GLY A 218 18.39 0.65 13.46
CA GLY A 218 18.32 0.67 14.92
C GLY A 218 17.81 -0.63 15.57
N THR A 219 17.33 -1.60 14.80
CA THR A 219 16.94 -2.92 15.33
C THR A 219 18.11 -3.61 16.02
N SER A 220 17.83 -4.22 17.18
CA SER A 220 18.79 -4.96 17.99
C SER A 220 18.06 -5.95 18.93
N SER A 221 18.84 -6.70 19.70
CA SER A 221 18.31 -7.53 20.80
C SER A 221 17.52 -6.72 21.85
N HIS A 222 17.70 -5.40 21.94
CA HIS A 222 17.07 -4.52 22.95
C HIS A 222 15.93 -3.65 22.40
N TRP A 223 15.74 -3.63 21.08
CA TRP A 223 14.64 -2.94 20.42
C TRP A 223 14.38 -3.58 19.06
N PHE A 224 13.17 -4.09 18.84
CA PHE A 224 12.82 -4.81 17.62
C PHE A 224 11.86 -4.00 16.74
N SER A 225 12.14 -3.92 15.44
CA SER A 225 11.25 -3.32 14.45
C SER A 225 11.48 -3.94 13.08
N MET A 226 10.46 -4.61 12.54
CA MET A 226 10.57 -5.36 11.29
C MET A 226 9.42 -5.04 10.34
N GLN A 227 9.73 -4.89 9.06
CA GLN A 227 8.77 -4.73 7.99
C GLN A 227 8.63 -6.03 7.20
N VAL A 228 7.39 -6.35 6.83
CA VAL A 228 7.08 -7.47 5.93
C VAL A 228 6.86 -6.92 4.53
N LEU A 229 7.56 -7.48 3.55
CA LEU A 229 7.57 -7.07 2.16
C LEU A 229 7.19 -8.26 1.26
N ASN A 230 6.80 -7.96 0.02
CA ASN A 230 6.43 -8.95 -1.01
C ASN A 230 5.23 -9.86 -0.69
N HIS A 231 4.43 -9.60 0.34
CA HIS A 231 3.28 -10.46 0.68
C HIS A 231 2.12 -10.30 -0.32
N ASN A 232 1.43 -11.40 -0.67
CA ASN A 232 0.32 -11.35 -1.62
C ASN A 232 -1.01 -10.89 -1.02
N GLU A 233 -1.23 -11.19 0.25
CA GLU A 233 -2.41 -10.76 0.99
C GLU A 233 -2.03 -9.75 2.09
N PRO A 234 -2.96 -8.92 2.58
CA PRO A 234 -2.70 -8.07 3.74
C PRO A 234 -2.19 -8.91 4.91
N VAL A 235 -1.09 -8.47 5.52
CA VAL A 235 -0.60 -9.07 6.76
C VAL A 235 -1.62 -8.76 7.85
N ALA A 236 -1.92 -9.71 8.74
CA ALA A 236 -2.67 -9.47 9.97
C ALA A 236 -1.70 -9.20 11.12
N LYS A 237 -0.71 -10.08 11.31
CA LYS A 237 0.24 -9.99 12.43
C LYS A 237 1.61 -10.59 12.10
N LEU A 238 2.60 -10.12 12.84
CA LEU A 238 3.94 -10.69 12.93
C LEU A 238 4.17 -11.12 14.38
N GLU A 239 4.58 -12.38 14.57
CA GLU A 239 4.89 -12.94 15.87
C GLU A 239 6.34 -13.45 15.85
N VAL A 240 6.99 -13.41 17.01
CA VAL A 240 8.41 -13.77 17.15
C VAL A 240 8.58 -14.87 18.19
N SER A 241 9.47 -15.81 17.93
CA SER A 241 9.85 -16.87 18.86
C SER A 241 11.36 -16.83 19.13
N THR A 242 11.71 -17.05 20.40
CA THR A 242 13.09 -17.13 20.89
C THR A 242 13.44 -18.54 21.41
N ASP A 243 12.56 -19.51 21.18
CA ASP A 243 12.63 -20.88 21.71
C ASP A 243 12.38 -21.95 20.63
N GLY A 244 12.80 -21.65 19.41
CA GLY A 244 12.72 -22.55 18.26
C GLY A 244 11.30 -22.76 17.71
N GLY A 245 10.38 -21.84 18.01
CA GLY A 245 8.97 -21.89 17.60
C GLY A 245 8.04 -22.55 18.63
N SER A 246 8.51 -22.80 19.85
CA SER A 246 7.69 -23.42 20.90
C SER A 246 6.64 -22.45 21.46
N THR A 247 7.02 -21.17 21.61
CA THR A 247 6.12 -20.07 21.99
C THR A 247 6.26 -18.89 21.04
N TRP A 248 5.17 -18.12 20.89
CA TRP A 248 5.08 -16.99 19.97
C TRP A 248 4.69 -15.72 20.72
N GLN A 249 5.56 -14.73 20.68
CA GLN A 249 5.39 -13.41 21.29
C GLN A 249 4.82 -12.44 20.24
N ALA A 250 3.80 -11.68 20.63
CA ALA A 250 3.18 -10.70 19.73
C ALA A 250 4.07 -9.46 19.56
N THR A 251 3.96 -8.83 18.39
CA THR A 251 4.48 -7.49 18.13
C THR A 251 3.33 -6.52 17.87
N THR A 252 3.62 -5.22 17.90
CA THR A 252 2.62 -4.17 17.61
C THR A 252 2.95 -3.53 16.27
N ARG A 253 2.00 -3.55 15.33
CA ARG A 253 2.14 -2.79 14.08
C ARG A 253 2.01 -1.30 14.36
N GLN A 254 2.93 -0.52 13.83
CA GLN A 254 2.92 0.94 13.89
C GLN A 254 2.25 1.52 12.65
N GLU A 255 1.87 2.79 12.75
CA GLU A 255 1.30 3.56 11.63
C GLU A 255 2.21 3.64 10.41
N TYR A 256 3.50 3.31 10.53
CA TYR A 256 4.44 3.32 9.41
C TYR A 256 4.79 1.92 8.87
N ASN A 257 3.92 0.93 9.11
CA ASN A 257 4.03 -0.45 8.61
C ASN A 257 5.23 -1.27 9.12
N PHE A 258 5.72 -0.97 10.33
CA PHE A 258 6.68 -1.83 11.03
C PHE A 258 6.02 -2.51 12.23
N PHE A 259 6.46 -3.72 12.51
CA PHE A 259 6.03 -4.54 13.64
C PHE A 259 7.08 -4.48 14.74
N GLU A 260 6.69 -3.98 15.91
CA GLU A 260 7.65 -3.58 16.94
C GLU A 260 7.47 -4.27 18.27
N ASN A 261 8.60 -4.43 18.97
CA ASN A 261 8.67 -4.71 20.39
C ASN A 261 9.74 -3.80 21.02
N SER A 262 9.31 -2.87 21.87
CA SER A 262 10.17 -1.83 22.44
C SER A 262 11.19 -2.35 23.44
N SER A 263 11.00 -3.56 24.01
CA SER A 263 11.98 -4.21 24.88
C SER A 263 12.99 -5.07 24.10
N GLY A 264 12.80 -5.23 22.79
CA GLY A 264 13.46 -6.27 22.01
C GLY A 264 13.14 -7.67 22.52
N PHE A 265 13.94 -8.64 22.10
CA PHE A 265 13.78 -10.06 22.44
C PHE A 265 14.96 -10.65 23.23
N GLY A 266 16.00 -9.86 23.48
CA GLY A 266 17.18 -10.27 24.25
C GLY A 266 18.11 -11.26 23.55
N THR A 267 17.90 -11.53 22.26
CA THR A 267 18.69 -12.47 21.44
C THR A 267 19.09 -11.84 20.12
N GLU A 268 20.18 -12.32 19.52
CA GLU A 268 20.69 -11.83 18.23
C GLU A 268 20.03 -12.49 17.00
N THR A 269 19.33 -13.61 17.22
CA THR A 269 18.51 -14.29 16.22
C THR A 269 17.17 -14.68 16.80
N VAL A 270 16.15 -14.74 15.95
CA VAL A 270 14.77 -15.10 16.30
C VAL A 270 14.10 -15.88 15.17
N ASP A 271 13.06 -16.64 15.49
CA ASP A 271 12.13 -17.16 14.48
C ASP A 271 10.98 -16.16 14.29
N VAL A 272 10.58 -15.91 13.04
CA VAL A 272 9.50 -14.98 12.71
C VAL A 272 8.36 -15.72 12.04
N LYS A 273 7.14 -15.48 12.49
CA LYS A 273 5.92 -15.99 11.86
C LYS A 273 5.05 -14.83 11.42
N VAL A 274 4.77 -14.78 10.13
CA VAL A 274 3.87 -13.79 9.52
C VAL A 274 2.55 -14.48 9.22
N THR A 275 1.44 -13.88 9.61
CA THR A 275 0.09 -14.38 9.35
C THR A 275 -0.69 -13.36 8.53
N SER A 276 -1.35 -13.78 7.45
CA SER A 276 -2.22 -12.94 6.62
C SER A 276 -3.60 -12.73 7.24
N GLU A 277 -4.37 -11.79 6.69
CA GLU A 277 -5.78 -11.58 7.08
C GLU A 277 -6.68 -12.79 6.79
N SER A 278 -6.34 -13.65 5.83
CA SER A 278 -7.08 -14.90 5.58
C SER A 278 -6.73 -16.02 6.57
N GLY A 279 -5.65 -15.86 7.34
CA GLY A 279 -5.17 -16.83 8.34
C GLY A 279 -4.03 -17.73 7.87
N SER A 280 -3.62 -17.63 6.60
CA SER A 280 -2.42 -18.29 6.09
C SER A 280 -1.16 -17.74 6.78
N SER A 281 -0.15 -18.59 6.99
CA SER A 281 1.07 -18.16 7.70
C SER A 281 2.33 -18.76 7.12
N VAL A 282 3.41 -17.99 7.19
CA VAL A 282 4.77 -18.43 6.86
C VAL A 282 5.69 -18.25 8.07
N THR A 283 6.65 -19.14 8.25
CA THR A 283 7.68 -19.05 9.30
C THR A 283 9.06 -18.99 8.68
N VAL A 284 9.88 -18.05 9.17
CA VAL A 284 11.28 -17.88 8.79
C VAL A 284 12.12 -18.15 10.05
N LYS A 285 13.06 -19.08 9.94
CA LYS A 285 13.92 -19.51 11.05
C LYS A 285 15.21 -18.71 11.08
N ASP A 286 15.79 -18.58 12.28
CA ASP A 286 17.12 -18.00 12.49
C ASP A 286 17.32 -16.60 11.87
N VAL A 287 16.27 -15.77 11.90
CA VAL A 287 16.29 -14.39 11.40
C VAL A 287 17.18 -13.55 12.31
N SER A 288 18.21 -12.92 11.75
CA SER A 288 19.04 -11.96 12.49
C SER A 288 18.20 -10.76 12.93
N VAL A 289 18.48 -10.20 14.11
CA VAL A 289 17.91 -8.91 14.57
C VAL A 289 18.88 -7.74 14.38
N ALA A 290 19.92 -7.92 13.57
CA ALA A 290 20.83 -6.82 13.24
C ALA A 290 20.07 -5.72 12.46
N ALA A 291 20.40 -4.46 12.74
CA ALA A 291 19.87 -3.32 12.00
C ALA A 291 20.07 -3.49 10.49
N ASP A 292 19.02 -3.14 9.73
CA ASP A 292 19.02 -3.15 8.26
C ASP A 292 19.29 -4.52 7.61
N SER A 293 19.24 -5.60 8.40
CA SER A 293 19.36 -6.97 7.88
C SER A 293 18.04 -7.45 7.26
N GLU A 294 18.17 -8.29 6.23
CA GLU A 294 17.04 -8.93 5.55
C GLU A 294 17.04 -10.45 5.75
N ALA A 295 15.85 -11.03 5.78
CA ALA A 295 15.65 -12.46 5.65
C ALA A 295 14.57 -12.75 4.59
N THR A 296 14.69 -13.88 3.91
CA THR A 296 13.73 -14.31 2.90
C THR A 296 13.03 -15.57 3.36
N ALA A 297 11.70 -15.59 3.26
CA ALA A 297 10.91 -16.75 3.58
C ALA A 297 11.07 -17.86 2.53
N SER A 298 10.58 -19.07 2.81
CA SER A 298 10.55 -20.17 1.84
C SER A 298 9.56 -19.96 0.69
N GLY A 299 8.62 -19.01 0.83
CA GLY A 299 7.60 -18.73 -0.16
C GLY A 299 6.73 -17.53 0.21
N ASN A 300 5.60 -17.44 -0.50
CA ASN A 300 4.50 -16.54 -0.20
C ASN A 300 3.32 -17.35 0.34
N PHE A 301 2.35 -16.66 0.95
CA PHE A 301 1.02 -17.21 1.16
C PHE A 301 0.09 -16.79 0.02
#